data_AF-A0A658NN55-F1
#
_entry.id   AF-A0A658NN55-F1
#
_cell.length_a   1.000
_cell.length_b   1.000
_cell.length_c   1.000
_cell.angle_alpha   90.00
_cell.angle_beta   90.00
_cell.angle_gamma   90.00
#
_symmetry.space_group_name_H-M   'P 1'
#
loop_
_entity.id
_entity.type
_entity.pdbx_description
1 polymer ?
#
loop_
_entity_poly.entity_id
_entity_poly.type
_entity_poly.pdbx_seq_one_letter_code
_entity_poly.pdbx_strand_id
1 'polypeptide(L)'
;KNVMVIDSDLEGSCGLTAIRKKHPEVFVRGGIMERGNLSAAAGFGYDSQKQGIFATFSAFLEMCLSEITMARLNKSNLLCHFSHAGVDD
;
A
#
# COMPACT_ATOMS: atom_id res chain seq x y z
N LYS A 1 -8.76 15.31 -0.43
CA LYS A 1 -8.52 13.96 0.14
C LYS A 1 -7.04 13.86 0.40
N ASN A 2 -6.65 13.68 1.65
CA ASN A 2 -5.24 13.73 2.06
C ASN A 2 -4.68 12.33 2.34
N VAL A 3 -5.53 11.30 2.23
CA VAL A 3 -5.17 9.90 2.39
C VAL A 3 -5.72 9.12 1.20
N MET A 4 -4.94 8.16 0.71
CA MET A 4 -5.36 7.17 -0.28
C MET A 4 -4.86 5.80 0.17
N VAL A 5 -5.75 4.82 0.22
CA VAL A 5 -5.44 3.43 0.56
C VAL A 5 -5.58 2.60 -0.70
N ILE A 6 -4.51 1.91 -1.10
CA ILE A 6 -4.51 1.02 -2.26
C ILE A 6 -4.30 -0.41 -1.77
N ASP A 7 -5.31 -1.24 -1.98
CA ASP A 7 -5.30 -2.66 -1.64
C ASP A 7 -4.92 -3.53 -2.85
N SER A 8 -4.16 -4.60 -2.60
CA SER A 8 -3.71 -5.54 -3.64
C SER A 8 -4.55 -6.82 -3.70
N ASP A 9 -5.87 -6.71 -3.54
CA ASP A 9 -6.82 -7.84 -3.43
C ASP A 9 -6.62 -8.70 -2.17
N LEU A 10 -6.15 -8.06 -1.08
CA LEU A 10 -5.83 -8.72 0.19
C LEU A 10 -6.51 -8.04 1.38
N GLU A 11 -7.53 -7.20 1.14
CA GLU A 11 -8.14 -6.35 2.18
C GLU A 11 -8.72 -7.11 3.38
N GLY A 12 -9.15 -8.35 3.16
CA GLY A 12 -9.66 -9.24 4.23
C GLY A 12 -8.54 -9.64 5.18
N SER A 13 -7.45 -10.12 4.60
CA SER A 13 -6.30 -10.66 5.32
C SER A 13 -5.38 -9.57 5.89
N CYS A 14 -5.24 -8.44 5.20
CA CYS A 14 -4.49 -7.27 5.66
C CYS A 14 -5.28 -6.37 6.62
N GLY A 15 -6.51 -6.74 7.00
CA GLY A 15 -7.36 -5.96 7.91
C GLY A 15 -7.89 -4.64 7.33
N LEU A 16 -7.67 -4.34 6.05
CA LEU A 16 -8.09 -3.09 5.40
C LEU A 16 -9.61 -3.01 5.16
N THR A 17 -10.34 -4.12 5.31
CA THR A 17 -11.81 -4.17 5.15
C THR A 17 -12.53 -3.13 6.02
N ALA A 18 -12.05 -2.87 7.24
CA ALA A 18 -12.64 -1.86 8.13
C ALA A 18 -12.54 -0.44 7.53
N ILE A 19 -11.42 -0.13 6.88
CA ILE A 19 -11.20 1.16 6.23
C ILE A 19 -12.11 1.30 5.02
N ARG A 20 -12.18 0.30 4.13
CA ARG A 20 -13.08 0.35 2.96
C ARG A 20 -14.54 0.56 3.38
N LYS A 21 -15.00 -0.14 4.42
CA LYS A 21 -16.39 -0.03 4.89
C LYS A 21 -16.70 1.36 5.48
N LYS A 22 -15.77 1.95 6.24
CA LYS A 22 -15.99 3.22 6.95
C LYS A 22 -15.65 4.46 6.11
N HIS A 23 -14.68 4.34 5.21
CA HIS A 23 -14.11 5.41 4.39
C HIS A 23 -13.90 4.95 2.93
N PRO A 24 -14.98 4.57 2.20
CA PRO A 24 -14.86 4.07 0.83
C PRO A 24 -14.27 5.11 -0.13
N GLU A 25 -14.39 6.41 0.18
CA GLU A 25 -13.91 7.50 -0.66
C GLU A 25 -12.39 7.59 -0.75
N VAL A 26 -11.65 7.02 0.19
CA VAL A 26 -10.17 6.98 0.16
C VAL A 26 -9.63 5.63 -0.30
N PHE A 27 -10.50 4.65 -0.57
CA PHE A 27 -10.11 3.27 -0.82
C PHE A 27 -10.10 2.92 -2.31
N VAL A 28 -8.99 2.37 -2.78
CA VAL A 28 -8.80 1.90 -4.16
C VAL A 28 -8.53 0.40 -4.14
N ARG A 29 -9.36 -0.35 -4.87
CA ARG A 29 -9.14 -1.77 -5.14
C ARG A 29 -8.19 -1.89 -6.34
N GLY A 30 -6.91 -2.13 -6.06
CA GLY A 30 -5.83 -2.15 -7.06
C GLY A 30 -5.64 -3.50 -7.76
N GLY A 31 -6.27 -4.57 -7.26
CA GLY A 31 -6.04 -5.94 -7.78
C GLY A 31 -4.64 -6.45 -7.47
N ILE A 32 -4.27 -7.62 -8.02
CA ILE A 32 -2.99 -8.30 -7.76
C ILE A 32 -1.86 -7.64 -8.58
N MET A 33 -1.44 -6.45 -8.13
CA MET A 33 -0.53 -5.55 -8.83
C MET A 33 0.39 -4.80 -7.83
N GLU A 34 1.06 -5.53 -6.93
CA GLU A 34 1.82 -5.01 -5.79
C GLU A 34 2.77 -3.85 -6.17
N ARG A 35 3.52 -4.01 -7.28
CA ARG A 35 4.43 -2.98 -7.82
C ARG A 35 3.72 -1.70 -8.22
N GLY A 36 2.66 -1.85 -9.02
CA GLY A 36 1.88 -0.71 -9.53
C GLY A 36 1.15 0.00 -8.40
N ASN A 37 0.54 -0.77 -7.50
CA ASN A 37 -0.20 -0.29 -6.35
C ASN A 37 0.70 0.48 -5.38
N LEU A 38 1.90 -0.05 -5.08
CA LEU A 38 2.86 0.67 -4.24
C LEU A 38 3.32 1.96 -4.90
N SER A 39 3.66 1.92 -6.20
CA SER A 39 4.05 3.13 -6.96
C SER A 39 2.96 4.19 -6.95
N ALA A 40 1.70 3.80 -7.12
CA ALA A 40 0.58 4.71 -7.10
C ALA A 40 0.38 5.34 -5.72
N ALA A 41 0.49 4.55 -4.65
CA ALA A 41 0.42 5.07 -3.27
C ALA A 41 1.60 6.02 -2.98
N ALA A 42 2.81 5.65 -3.39
CA ALA A 42 4.01 6.47 -3.25
C ALA A 42 3.90 7.80 -4.01
N GLY A 43 3.38 7.76 -5.24
CA GLY A 43 3.14 8.94 -6.07
C GLY A 43 2.08 9.85 -5.47
N PHE A 44 1.02 9.30 -4.90
CA PHE A 44 0.02 10.09 -4.16
C PHE A 44 0.63 10.77 -2.93
N GLY A 45 1.46 10.06 -2.18
CA GLY A 45 2.17 10.55 -1.00
C GLY A 45 3.37 11.46 -1.29
N TYR A 46 3.71 11.75 -2.56
CA TYR A 46 4.80 12.68 -2.90
C TYR A 46 4.49 14.12 -2.49
N ASP A 47 3.22 14.49 -2.51
CA ASP A 47 2.74 15.78 -1.98
C ASP A 47 2.79 15.78 -0.45
N SER A 48 3.45 16.79 0.14
CA SER A 48 3.63 16.94 1.59
C SER A 48 2.33 16.92 2.41
N GLN A 49 1.19 17.23 1.80
CA GLN A 49 -0.12 17.24 2.46
C GLN A 49 -0.90 15.93 2.27
N LYS A 50 -0.32 14.94 1.60
CA LYS A 50 -0.95 13.66 1.27
C LYS A 50 -0.18 12.49 1.86
N GLN A 51 -0.89 11.41 2.14
CA GLN A 51 -0.34 10.14 2.61
C GLN A 51 -0.89 9.01 1.74
N GLY A 52 0.02 8.25 1.13
CA GLY A 52 -0.30 6.98 0.50
C GLY A 52 -0.25 5.86 1.53
N ILE A 53 -1.21 4.95 1.49
CA ILE A 53 -1.23 3.73 2.30
C ILE A 53 -1.33 2.54 1.35
N PHE A 54 -0.44 1.58 1.54
CA PHE A 54 -0.37 0.35 0.77
C PHE A 54 -0.32 -0.84 1.72
N ALA A 55 -0.99 -1.95 1.38
CA ALA A 55 -0.82 -3.20 2.10
C ALA A 55 -0.72 -4.40 1.17
N THR A 56 0.08 -5.37 1.60
CA THR A 56 0.20 -6.69 1.00
C THR A 56 0.78 -7.67 2.05
N PHE A 57 1.06 -8.90 1.67
CA PHE A 57 1.74 -9.86 2.54
C PHE A 57 3.26 -9.66 2.50
N SER A 58 3.93 -10.01 3.59
CA SER A 58 5.39 -9.98 3.66
C SER A 58 6.03 -10.94 2.65
N ALA A 59 5.35 -12.04 2.33
CA ALA A 59 5.74 -12.97 1.28
C ALA A 59 5.82 -12.32 -0.13
N PHE A 60 5.04 -11.25 -0.38
CA PHE A 60 5.03 -10.54 -1.66
C PHE A 60 5.93 -9.29 -1.66
N LEU A 61 6.69 -9.06 -0.58
CA LEU A 61 7.55 -7.88 -0.44
C LEU A 61 8.64 -7.83 -1.52
N GLU A 62 9.14 -8.98 -1.98
CA GLU A 62 10.14 -9.07 -3.05
C GLU A 62 9.68 -8.40 -4.35
N MET A 63 8.37 -8.40 -4.61
CA MET A 63 7.80 -7.76 -5.79
C MET A 63 7.98 -6.24 -5.73
N CYS A 64 8.03 -5.65 -4.53
CA CYS A 64 7.94 -4.20 -4.30
C CYS A 64 9.28 -3.47 -4.14
N LEU A 65 10.41 -4.18 -4.13
CA LEU A 65 11.69 -3.64 -3.64
C LEU A 65 12.17 -2.40 -4.40
N SER A 66 12.07 -2.40 -5.74
CA SER A 66 12.47 -1.24 -6.55
C SER A 66 11.64 0.00 -6.23
N GLU A 67 10.32 -0.17 -6.10
CA GLU A 67 9.36 0.90 -5.89
C GLU A 67 9.49 1.48 -4.47
N ILE A 68 9.73 0.64 -3.45
CA ILE A 68 10.06 1.08 -2.08
C ILE A 68 11.33 1.92 -2.08
N THR A 69 12.37 1.47 -2.79
CA THR A 69 13.63 2.20 -2.91
C THR A 69 13.40 3.58 -3.54
N MET A 70 12.64 3.64 -4.63
CA MET A 70 12.31 4.90 -5.30
C MET A 70 11.41 5.81 -4.44
N ALA A 71 10.44 5.27 -3.72
CA ALA A 71 9.60 6.04 -2.80
C ALA A 71 10.44 6.69 -1.68
N ARG A 72 11.41 5.94 -1.12
CA ARG A 72 12.36 6.47 -0.13
C ARG A 72 13.21 7.60 -0.70
N LEU A 73 13.81 7.41 -1.89
CA LEU A 73 14.66 8.42 -2.53
C LEU A 73 13.88 9.71 -2.84
N ASN A 74 12.60 9.57 -3.21
CA ASN A 74 11.70 10.69 -3.45
C ASN A 74 11.08 11.31 -2.19
N LYS A 75 11.40 10.78 -1.00
CA LYS A 75 10.82 11.21 0.29
C LYS A 75 9.28 11.16 0.30
N SER A 76 8.68 10.21 -0.41
CA SER A 76 7.23 10.03 -0.42
C SER A 76 6.70 9.70 0.98
N ASN A 77 5.61 10.35 1.38
CA ASN A 77 4.84 10.01 2.57
C ASN A 77 3.99 8.76 2.31
N LEU A 78 4.67 7.61 2.31
CA LEU A 78 4.10 6.29 2.09
C LEU A 78 4.10 5.48 3.40
N LEU A 79 2.94 4.96 3.78
CA LEU A 79 2.79 3.98 4.85
C LEU A 79 2.51 2.60 4.24
N CYS A 80 3.40 1.64 4.50
CA CYS A 80 3.22 0.25 4.05
C CYS A 80 2.86 -0.66 5.22
N HIS A 81 1.86 -1.51 5.03
CA HIS A 81 1.53 -2.61 5.93
C HIS A 81 1.85 -3.95 5.25
N PHE A 82 2.93 -4.59 5.67
CA PHE A 82 3.27 -5.96 5.27
C PHE A 82 2.79 -6.91 6.37
N SER A 83 1.70 -7.62 6.09
CA SER A 83 1.12 -8.60 7.03
C SER A 83 1.76 -9.98 6.89
N HIS A 84 1.35 -10.96 7.70
CA HIS A 84 1.79 -12.36 7.57
C HIS A 84 3.32 -12.54 7.51
N ALA A 85 4.07 -11.78 8.31
CA ALA A 85 5.51 -11.99 8.47
C ALA A 85 5.74 -13.24 9.34
N GLY A 86 6.68 -14.11 8.94
CA GLY A 86 6.92 -15.34 9.67
C GLY A 86 7.65 -16.39 8.84
N VAL A 87 7.60 -17.63 9.31
CA VAL A 87 8.20 -18.78 8.64
C VAL A 87 7.44 -19.14 7.38
N ASP A 88 8.21 -19.44 6.34
CA ASP A 88 7.76 -20.08 5.10
C ASP A 88 7.94 -21.59 5.34
N ASP A 89 6.85 -22.36 5.32
CA ASP A 89 6.87 -23.82 5.46
C ASP A 89 6.98 -24.50 4.10
#